data_AF-A0A9E6XUX9-F1
#
_entry.id   AF-A0A9E6XUX9-F1
#
_cell.length_a   1.000
_cell.length_b   1.000
_cell.length_c   1.000
_cell.angle_alpha   90.00
_cell.angle_beta   90.00
_cell.angle_gamma   90.00
#
_symmetry.space_group_name_H-M   'P 1'
#
loop_
_entity.id
_entity.type
_entity.pdbx_description
1 polymer ?
#
loop_
_entity_poly.entity_id
_entity_poly.type
_entity_poly.pdbx_seq_one_letter_code
_entity_poly.pdbx_strand_id
1 'polypeptide(L)'
;MAEDIQSPDGLSVIGWRAWRVEFDCGVPILHSMGFEFAWPAREPAVAECLTCGDETPRQKCSCGLYSASSYGRLLSMGYPLHDVDRELLVVGQVESWGRVVRGFGRSQHGPGPTLGWRAQFGYPKRMFVLHESWELVVPLREAYGQPVLMRDLFADEGREDTTKPTQLDEEWNDR
;
A
#
# COMPACT_ATOMS: atom_id res chain seq x y z
N MET A 1 17.94 16.21 0.65
CA MET A 1 18.05 15.36 1.84
C MET A 1 16.65 14.80 2.08
N ALA A 2 16.45 13.47 2.14
CA ALA A 2 15.13 12.92 2.40
C ALA A 2 14.90 12.91 3.92
N GLU A 3 13.88 13.62 4.40
CA GLU A 3 13.57 13.73 5.83
C GLU A 3 12.71 12.56 6.31
N ASP A 4 13.02 12.07 7.52
CA ASP A 4 12.15 11.17 8.25
C ASP A 4 10.92 11.96 8.71
N ILE A 5 9.78 11.74 8.06
CA ILE A 5 8.52 12.24 8.61
C ILE A 5 8.12 11.24 9.70
N GLN A 6 8.58 11.47 10.92
CA GLN A 6 7.82 10.98 12.06
C GLN A 6 6.45 11.62 11.94
N SER A 7 5.47 10.82 11.58
CA SER A 7 4.09 11.27 11.68
C SER A 7 3.88 11.70 13.14
N PRO A 8 3.58 12.98 13.41
CA PRO A 8 3.12 13.40 14.73
C PRO A 8 1.98 12.47 15.12
N ASP A 9 1.98 11.98 16.36
CA ASP A 9 0.97 11.06 16.89
C ASP A 9 -0.44 11.45 16.38
N GLY A 10 -0.97 10.69 15.43
CA GLY A 10 -2.30 10.92 14.83
C GLY A 10 -2.37 11.19 13.31
N LEU A 11 -1.27 11.42 12.58
CA LEU A 11 -1.36 11.57 11.12
C LEU A 11 -1.18 10.22 10.39
N SER A 12 -2.21 9.76 9.68
CA SER A 12 -2.09 8.63 8.76
C SER A 12 -1.77 9.13 7.34
N VAL A 13 -1.03 8.34 6.56
CA VAL A 13 -0.86 8.56 5.12
C VAL A 13 -1.67 7.52 4.37
N ILE A 14 -2.28 7.95 3.26
CA ILE A 14 -2.97 7.06 2.33
C ILE A 14 -2.03 6.73 1.18
N GLY A 15 -1.81 5.44 0.97
CA GLY A 15 -1.11 4.92 -0.19
C GLY A 15 -1.94 3.88 -0.93
N TRP A 16 -1.38 3.33 -1.98
CA TRP A 16 -1.98 2.30 -2.81
C TRP A 16 -1.19 1.00 -2.72
N ARG A 17 -1.88 -0.14 -2.64
CA ARG A 17 -1.26 -1.46 -2.56
C ARG A 17 -2.03 -2.47 -3.40
N ALA A 18 -1.30 -3.48 -3.86
CA ALA A 18 -1.83 -4.70 -4.44
C ALA A 18 -1.66 -5.85 -3.44
N TRP A 19 -2.64 -6.74 -3.41
CA TRP A 19 -2.65 -7.97 -2.63
C TRP A 19 -3.07 -9.13 -3.51
N ARG A 20 -2.53 -10.30 -3.19
CA ARG A 20 -3.05 -11.58 -3.66
C ARG A 20 -4.01 -12.13 -2.63
N VAL A 21 -5.12 -12.71 -3.07
CA VAL A 21 -6.06 -13.40 -2.19
C VAL A 21 -5.73 -14.89 -2.16
N GLU A 22 -5.65 -15.45 -0.95
CA GLU A 22 -5.73 -16.88 -0.71
C GLU A 22 -6.94 -17.18 0.17
N PHE A 23 -7.38 -18.44 0.24
CA PHE A 23 -8.46 -18.86 1.11
C PHE A 23 -7.96 -19.87 2.13
N ASP A 24 -8.21 -19.61 3.40
CA ASP A 24 -8.02 -20.57 4.49
C ASP A 24 -9.39 -20.92 5.08
N CYS A 25 -9.76 -22.19 5.03
CA CYS A 25 -11.07 -22.68 5.49
C CYS A 25 -12.27 -21.87 4.95
N GLY A 26 -12.16 -21.33 3.73
CA GLY A 26 -13.19 -20.50 3.09
C GLY A 26 -13.15 -19.00 3.46
N VAL A 27 -12.21 -18.59 4.32
CA VAL A 27 -12.00 -17.18 4.69
C VAL A 27 -10.90 -16.58 3.81
N PRO A 28 -11.13 -15.43 3.15
CA PRO A 28 -10.10 -14.83 2.32
C PRO A 28 -9.02 -14.15 3.17
N ILE A 29 -7.76 -14.37 2.80
CA ILE A 29 -6.57 -13.76 3.39
C ILE A 29 -5.86 -12.93 2.31
N LEU A 30 -5.59 -11.66 2.63
CA LEU A 30 -4.79 -10.77 1.78
C LEU A 30 -3.31 -11.00 2.03
N HIS A 31 -2.57 -11.37 0.99
CA HIS A 31 -1.12 -11.53 1.02
C HIS A 31 -0.43 -10.38 0.30
N SER A 32 0.74 -10.02 0.81
CA SER A 32 1.63 -9.07 0.15
C SER A 32 2.16 -9.59 -1.17
N MET A 33 2.31 -8.70 -2.15
CA MET A 33 2.96 -9.05 -3.42
C MET A 33 4.48 -9.13 -3.23
N GLY A 34 5.10 -10.23 -3.65
CA GLY A 34 6.56 -10.41 -3.67
C GLY A 34 7.21 -10.74 -2.31
N PHE A 35 6.43 -10.91 -1.24
CA PHE A 35 6.93 -11.38 0.05
C PHE A 35 5.83 -12.13 0.80
N GLU A 36 6.20 -13.19 1.53
CA GLU A 36 5.25 -13.99 2.33
C GLU A 36 4.84 -13.21 3.58
N PHE A 37 3.76 -12.46 3.47
CA PHE A 37 3.16 -11.74 4.60
C PHE A 37 1.65 -11.68 4.43
N ALA A 38 0.93 -12.29 5.36
CA ALA A 38 -0.53 -12.25 5.47
C ALA A 38 -0.96 -11.00 6.26
N TRP A 39 -1.92 -10.27 5.72
CA TRP A 39 -2.53 -9.13 6.38
C TRP A 39 -3.65 -9.62 7.30
N PRO A 40 -3.57 -9.37 8.62
CA PRO A 40 -4.59 -9.84 9.54
C PRO A 40 -5.93 -9.16 9.25
N ALA A 41 -7.01 -9.93 9.36
CA ALA A 41 -8.37 -9.41 9.24
C ALA A 41 -8.75 -8.66 10.52
N ARG A 42 -9.40 -7.50 10.38
CA ARG A 42 -9.89 -6.65 11.49
C ARG A 42 -8.83 -6.10 12.44
N GLU A 43 -7.55 -6.32 12.16
CA GLU A 43 -6.43 -5.83 12.96
C GLU A 43 -5.41 -5.13 12.07
N PRO A 44 -4.69 -4.12 12.59
CA PRO A 44 -3.58 -3.52 11.86
C PRO A 44 -2.51 -4.54 11.50
N ALA A 45 -2.06 -4.51 10.25
CA ALA A 45 -0.81 -5.15 9.89
C ALA A 45 0.35 -4.40 10.57
N VAL A 46 1.33 -5.15 11.07
CA VAL A 46 2.52 -4.61 11.73
C VAL A 46 3.75 -5.01 10.94
N ALA A 47 4.59 -4.03 10.62
CA ALA A 47 5.91 -4.29 10.06
C ALA A 47 6.87 -4.74 11.15
N GLU A 48 7.52 -5.88 10.92
CA GLU A 48 8.53 -6.41 11.84
C GLU A 48 9.89 -6.50 11.15
N CYS A 49 10.95 -6.30 11.93
CA CYS A 49 12.32 -6.44 11.46
C CYS A 49 13.22 -6.83 12.62
N LEU A 50 13.89 -7.98 12.51
CA LEU A 50 14.83 -8.46 13.53
C LEU A 50 15.99 -7.49 13.78
N THR A 51 16.38 -6.71 12.77
CA THR A 51 17.50 -5.75 12.88
C THR A 51 17.06 -4.39 13.41
N CYS A 52 15.85 -3.94 13.09
CA CYS A 52 15.38 -2.59 13.47
C CYS A 52 14.54 -2.60 14.75
N GLY A 53 13.92 -3.73 15.12
CA GLY A 53 13.00 -3.82 16.26
C GLY A 53 11.92 -2.75 16.20
N ASP A 54 11.73 -2.04 17.31
CA ASP A 54 10.75 -0.96 17.47
C ASP A 54 11.03 0.28 16.59
N GLU A 55 12.21 0.35 15.96
CA GLU A 55 12.55 1.40 15.01
C GLU A 55 12.10 1.09 13.57
N THR A 56 11.32 0.02 13.38
CA THR A 56 10.76 -0.33 12.08
C THR A 56 9.70 0.69 11.64
N PRO A 57 9.69 1.16 10.38
CA PRO A 57 10.74 1.03 9.38
C PRO A 57 11.88 2.05 9.56
N ARG A 58 13.13 1.62 9.39
CA ARG A 58 14.29 2.54 9.38
C ARG A 58 14.59 3.02 7.96
N GLN A 59 15.08 4.26 7.83
CA GLN A 59 15.37 4.91 6.56
C GLN A 59 16.28 4.09 5.62
N LYS A 60 17.36 3.53 6.16
CA LYS A 60 18.36 2.75 5.40
C LYS A 60 18.11 1.24 5.39
N CYS A 61 16.96 0.78 5.89
CA CYS A 61 16.52 -0.61 5.81
C CYS A 61 15.44 -0.76 4.73
N SER A 62 15.17 -1.99 4.28
CA SER A 62 14.03 -2.32 3.40
C SER A 62 12.83 -2.89 4.16
N CYS A 63 12.82 -2.79 5.49
CA CYS A 63 11.67 -3.20 6.30
C CYS A 63 10.50 -2.21 6.19
N GLY A 64 9.31 -2.62 6.59
CA GLY A 64 8.11 -1.77 6.56
C GLY A 64 7.02 -2.29 5.64
N LEU A 65 5.81 -1.79 5.85
CA LEU A 65 4.68 -2.01 4.94
C LEU A 65 4.76 -0.99 3.80
N TYR A 66 5.02 -1.49 2.61
CA TYR A 66 5.13 -0.67 1.40
C TYR A 66 3.76 -0.23 0.87
N SER A 67 3.65 1.01 0.41
CA SER A 67 2.51 1.50 -0.35
C SER A 67 2.97 2.48 -1.41
N ALA A 68 2.42 2.38 -2.62
CA ALA A 68 2.66 3.35 -3.67
C ALA A 68 1.99 4.68 -3.32
N SER A 69 2.58 5.80 -3.74
CA SER A 69 2.01 7.13 -3.48
C SER A 69 0.72 7.40 -4.26
N SER A 70 0.51 6.71 -5.40
CA SER A 70 -0.68 6.84 -6.22
C SER A 70 -1.03 5.52 -6.91
N TYR A 71 -2.25 5.43 -7.41
CA TYR A 71 -2.71 4.27 -8.17
C TYR A 71 -1.90 4.05 -9.45
N GLY A 72 -1.66 5.11 -10.24
CA GLY A 72 -0.83 5.03 -11.45
C GLY A 72 0.62 4.59 -11.13
N ARG A 73 1.15 4.99 -9.96
CA ARG A 73 2.46 4.53 -9.51
C ARG A 73 2.45 3.04 -9.17
N LEU A 74 1.40 2.53 -8.54
CA LEU A 74 1.21 1.10 -8.30
C LEU A 74 1.15 0.30 -9.62
N LEU A 75 0.40 0.79 -10.62
CA LEU A 75 0.34 0.15 -11.94
C LEU A 75 1.71 0.09 -12.62
N SER A 76 2.48 1.19 -12.56
CA SER A 76 3.83 1.26 -13.13
C SER A 76 4.84 0.29 -12.51
N MET A 77 4.53 -0.30 -11.35
CA MET A 77 5.38 -1.31 -10.69
C MET A 77 5.20 -2.72 -11.30
N GLY A 78 4.22 -2.93 -12.18
CA GLY A 78 4.06 -4.20 -12.91
C GLY A 78 3.42 -5.35 -12.11
N TYR A 79 3.07 -5.14 -10.84
CA TYR A 79 2.37 -6.15 -10.02
C TYR A 79 1.08 -6.70 -10.67
N PRO A 80 0.25 -5.93 -11.39
CA PRO A 80 -0.96 -6.44 -12.03
C PRO A 80 -0.72 -7.27 -13.32
N LEU A 81 0.52 -7.33 -13.82
CA LEU A 81 0.78 -7.77 -15.20
C LEU A 81 1.54 -9.09 -15.33
N HIS A 82 2.24 -9.57 -14.28
CA HIS A 82 3.25 -10.61 -14.50
C HIS A 82 3.19 -11.84 -13.59
N ASP A 83 2.52 -11.82 -12.42
CA ASP A 83 2.83 -12.84 -11.39
C ASP A 83 1.65 -13.36 -10.55
N VAL A 84 0.42 -12.96 -10.86
CA VAL A 84 -0.78 -13.44 -10.15
C VAL A 84 -1.87 -13.81 -11.13
N ASP A 85 -2.62 -14.86 -10.77
CA ASP A 85 -3.92 -15.08 -11.36
C ASP A 85 -4.72 -13.79 -11.16
N ARG A 86 -5.10 -13.15 -12.27
CA ARG A 86 -5.82 -11.88 -12.24
C ARG A 86 -7.10 -12.01 -11.44
N GLU A 87 -7.68 -13.21 -11.39
CA GLU A 87 -8.88 -13.52 -10.62
C GLU A 87 -8.69 -13.34 -9.10
N LEU A 88 -7.46 -13.42 -8.60
CA LEU A 88 -7.12 -13.30 -7.17
C LEU A 88 -6.42 -11.99 -6.81
N LEU A 89 -6.37 -11.02 -7.74
CA LEU A 89 -5.75 -9.72 -7.53
C LEU A 89 -6.73 -8.72 -6.90
N VAL A 90 -6.34 -8.17 -5.76
CA VAL A 90 -7.01 -7.03 -5.11
C VAL A 90 -6.08 -5.84 -5.16
N VAL A 91 -6.58 -4.68 -5.55
CA VAL A 91 -5.87 -3.41 -5.43
C VAL A 91 -6.64 -2.50 -4.50
N GLY A 92 -5.99 -1.63 -3.73
CA GLY A 92 -6.74 -0.74 -2.86
C GLY A 92 -5.91 0.34 -2.22
N GLN A 93 -6.62 1.21 -1.52
CA GLN A 93 -5.99 2.17 -0.64
C GLN A 93 -5.67 1.49 0.68
N VAL A 94 -4.49 1.79 1.19
CA VAL A 94 -4.03 1.39 2.51
C VAL A 94 -3.80 2.65 3.33
N GLU A 95 -4.38 2.67 4.52
CA GLU A 95 -4.04 3.66 5.53
C GLU A 95 -2.80 3.19 6.27
N SER A 96 -1.83 4.07 6.47
CA SER A 96 -0.52 3.75 7.01
C SER A 96 -0.13 4.76 8.08
N TRP A 97 0.35 4.28 9.22
CA TRP A 97 0.62 5.14 10.40
C TRP A 97 1.73 4.57 11.29
N GLY A 98 1.96 5.24 12.43
CA GLY A 98 3.13 5.04 13.28
C GLY A 98 4.34 5.71 12.65
N ARG A 99 5.47 5.01 12.61
CA ARG A 99 6.63 5.49 11.84
C ARG A 99 6.39 5.31 10.34
N VAL A 100 6.54 6.38 9.57
CA VAL A 100 6.40 6.39 8.11
C VAL A 100 7.67 6.96 7.47
N VAL A 101 8.21 6.27 6.47
CA VAL A 101 9.39 6.72 5.73
C VAL A 101 9.00 6.92 4.27
N ARG A 102 9.34 8.10 3.72
CA ARG A 102 9.16 8.42 2.31
C ARG A 102 10.30 7.82 1.47
N GLY A 103 9.96 7.29 0.30
CA GLY A 103 10.95 6.87 -0.69
C GLY A 103 11.53 5.50 -0.40
N PHE A 104 10.98 4.48 -1.05
CA PHE A 104 11.63 3.18 -1.15
C PHE A 104 12.20 2.99 -2.55
N GLY A 105 13.40 2.42 -2.64
CA GLY A 105 14.13 2.24 -3.90
C GLY A 105 15.60 2.56 -3.69
N ARG A 106 16.47 1.53 -3.74
CA ARG A 106 17.92 1.75 -3.76
C ARG A 106 18.28 2.34 -5.12
N SER A 107 18.30 3.65 -5.25
CA SER A 107 19.13 4.25 -6.27
C SER A 107 20.55 4.31 -5.72
N GLN A 108 21.46 3.52 -6.32
CA GLN A 108 22.90 3.67 -6.11
C GLN A 108 23.43 4.98 -6.73
N HIS A 109 22.57 5.77 -7.38
CA HIS A 109 22.92 6.93 -8.21
C HIS A 109 22.14 8.21 -7.84
N GLY A 110 21.79 8.39 -6.57
CA GLY A 110 21.17 9.64 -6.06
C GLY A 110 19.64 9.59 -5.96
N PRO A 111 18.97 10.69 -5.53
CA PRO A 111 17.54 10.69 -5.23
C PRO A 111 16.71 10.46 -6.51
N GLY A 112 16.16 9.26 -6.65
CA GLY A 112 15.15 8.94 -7.66
C GLY A 112 13.74 9.34 -7.20
N PRO A 113 12.74 9.35 -8.11
CA PRO A 113 11.37 9.69 -7.77
C PRO A 113 10.83 8.76 -6.67
N THR A 114 10.21 9.35 -5.64
CA THR A 114 9.57 8.63 -4.53
C THR A 114 8.56 7.62 -5.07
N LEU A 115 8.82 6.32 -4.88
CA LEU A 115 7.89 5.24 -5.27
C LEU A 115 6.65 5.19 -4.36
N GLY A 116 6.77 5.68 -3.14
CA GLY A 116 5.70 5.76 -2.15
C GLY A 116 6.25 5.78 -0.73
N TRP A 117 5.61 5.03 0.17
CA TRP A 117 5.86 5.04 1.60
C TRP A 117 6.21 3.64 2.12
N ARG A 118 6.91 3.60 3.25
CA ARG A 118 7.02 2.43 4.12
C ARG A 118 6.51 2.81 5.50
N ALA A 119 5.64 2.00 6.09
CA ALA A 119 5.06 2.29 7.39
C ALA A 119 5.23 1.16 8.39
N GLN A 120 5.13 1.51 9.67
CA GLN A 120 5.12 0.56 10.79
C GLN A 120 3.79 -0.18 10.86
N PHE A 121 2.69 0.55 10.71
CA PHE A 121 1.35 -0.01 10.74
C PHE A 121 0.61 0.28 9.45
N GLY A 122 -0.32 -0.59 9.10
CA GLY A 122 -1.25 -0.30 8.03
C GLY A 122 -2.49 -1.17 8.04
N TYR A 123 -3.55 -0.70 7.41
CA TYR A 123 -4.78 -1.45 7.21
C TYR A 123 -5.45 -1.06 5.88
N PRO A 124 -6.11 -2.00 5.17
CA PRO A 124 -6.90 -1.64 4.00
C PRO A 124 -7.94 -0.57 4.37
N LYS A 125 -8.06 0.47 3.55
CA LYS A 125 -9.08 1.53 3.72
C LYS A 125 -10.23 1.35 2.73
N ARG A 126 -9.92 0.85 1.53
CA ARG A 126 -10.88 0.43 0.52
C ARG A 126 -10.19 -0.45 -0.51
N MET A 127 -10.91 -1.45 -0.99
CA MET A 127 -10.40 -2.46 -1.92
C MET A 127 -11.19 -2.44 -3.22
N PHE A 128 -10.50 -2.84 -4.27
CA PHE A 128 -10.96 -2.96 -5.64
C PHE A 128 -10.62 -4.35 -6.14
N VAL A 129 -11.62 -5.03 -6.66
CA VAL A 129 -11.46 -6.27 -7.41
C VAL A 129 -11.80 -6.01 -8.87
N LEU A 130 -11.25 -6.84 -9.75
CA LEU A 130 -11.68 -6.89 -11.13
C LEU A 130 -13.16 -7.28 -11.22
N HIS A 131 -13.81 -6.91 -12.32
CA HIS A 131 -15.22 -7.23 -12.54
C HIS A 131 -15.44 -8.74 -12.60
N GLU A 132 -14.49 -9.48 -13.18
CA GLU A 132 -14.49 -10.93 -13.26
C GLU A 132 -14.39 -11.58 -11.87
N SER A 133 -13.75 -10.91 -10.92
CA SER A 133 -13.57 -11.36 -9.53
C SER A 133 -14.65 -10.85 -8.57
N TRP A 134 -15.84 -10.52 -9.06
CA TRP A 134 -16.93 -9.95 -8.26
C TRP A 134 -17.31 -10.82 -7.05
N GLU A 135 -17.11 -12.14 -7.14
CA GLU A 135 -17.39 -13.10 -6.06
C GLU A 135 -16.55 -12.84 -4.81
N LEU A 136 -15.40 -12.18 -4.94
CA LEU A 136 -14.55 -11.79 -3.80
C LEU A 136 -15.13 -10.62 -2.99
N VAL A 137 -16.09 -9.87 -3.52
CA VAL A 137 -16.61 -8.64 -2.89
C VAL A 137 -17.19 -8.90 -1.51
N VAL A 138 -18.07 -9.90 -1.38
CA VAL A 138 -18.75 -10.20 -0.12
C VAL A 138 -17.77 -10.80 0.90
N PRO A 139 -17.01 -11.87 0.58
CA PRO A 139 -16.07 -12.46 1.53
C PRO A 139 -15.02 -11.47 2.04
N LEU A 140 -14.43 -10.65 1.16
CA LEU A 140 -13.43 -9.66 1.58
C LEU A 140 -14.03 -8.57 2.46
N ARG A 141 -15.25 -8.12 2.17
CA ARG A 141 -15.95 -7.12 2.98
C ARG A 141 -16.26 -7.66 4.37
N GLU A 142 -16.71 -8.91 4.46
CA GLU A 142 -17.01 -9.58 5.73
C GLU A 142 -15.73 -9.82 6.54
N ALA A 143 -14.68 -10.34 5.92
CA ALA A 143 -13.40 -10.58 6.59
C ALA A 143 -12.76 -9.27 7.09
N TYR A 144 -12.58 -8.28 6.22
CA TYR A 144 -11.80 -7.07 6.55
C TYR A 144 -12.63 -5.89 7.04
N GLY A 145 -13.96 -5.89 6.86
CA GLY A 145 -14.80 -4.80 7.34
C GLY A 145 -14.65 -3.49 6.59
N GLN A 146 -14.06 -3.54 5.42
CA GLN A 146 -13.75 -2.37 4.61
C GLN A 146 -14.55 -2.41 3.32
N PRO A 147 -14.83 -1.25 2.71
CA PRO A 147 -15.48 -1.21 1.41
C PRO A 147 -14.68 -2.00 0.37
N VAL A 148 -15.37 -2.89 -0.34
CA VAL A 148 -14.86 -3.60 -1.52
C VAL A 148 -15.76 -3.24 -2.69
N LEU A 149 -15.15 -2.71 -3.74
CA LEU A 149 -15.81 -2.23 -4.95
C LEU A 149 -15.27 -2.99 -6.16
N MET A 150 -16.07 -3.07 -7.22
CA MET A 150 -15.57 -3.50 -8.52
C MET A 150 -14.97 -2.32 -9.25
N ARG A 151 -13.84 -2.52 -9.91
CA ARG A 151 -13.22 -1.53 -10.80
C ARG A 151 -12.61 -2.25 -11.98
N ASP A 152 -12.80 -1.70 -13.17
CA ASP A 152 -11.94 -2.06 -14.28
C ASP A 152 -10.57 -1.42 -14.01
N LEU A 153 -9.62 -2.24 -13.54
CA LEU A 153 -8.29 -1.78 -13.15
C LEU A 153 -7.45 -1.31 -14.36
N PHE A 154 -7.96 -1.48 -15.58
CA PHE A 154 -7.28 -1.16 -16.83
C PHE A 154 -8.01 -0.09 -17.65
N ALA A 155 -9.27 0.23 -17.34
CA ALA A 155 -10.01 1.32 -18.00
C ALA A 155 -9.56 2.73 -17.60
N ASP A 156 -8.83 2.89 -16.49
CA ASP A 156 -8.40 4.19 -15.96
C ASP A 156 -6.98 4.61 -16.38
N GLU A 157 -6.37 3.95 -17.39
CA GLU A 157 -5.16 4.46 -18.05
C GLU A 157 -5.47 5.82 -18.72
N GLY A 158 -5.36 6.91 -17.95
CA GLY A 158 -5.53 8.28 -18.45
C GLY A 158 -6.40 9.21 -17.59
N ARG A 159 -6.96 8.75 -16.46
CA ARG A 159 -7.71 9.65 -15.56
C ARG A 159 -6.83 10.07 -14.38
N GLU A 160 -6.33 11.30 -14.40
CA GLU A 160 -5.64 11.91 -13.26
C GLU A 160 -6.53 11.81 -12.02
N ASP A 161 -6.03 11.12 -10.99
CA ASP A 161 -6.65 11.08 -9.67
C ASP A 161 -6.49 12.47 -9.06
N THR A 162 -7.56 13.27 -9.11
CA THR A 162 -7.61 14.63 -8.57
C THR A 162 -7.67 14.68 -7.04
N THR A 163 -7.26 13.61 -6.34
CA THR A 163 -6.88 13.76 -4.93
C THR A 163 -5.58 14.54 -4.86
N LYS A 164 -5.74 15.87 -4.89
CA LYS A 164 -4.67 16.83 -4.57
C LYS A 164 -3.92 16.32 -3.34
N PRO A 165 -2.57 16.28 -3.37
CA PRO A 165 -1.80 16.14 -2.16
C PRO A 165 -2.35 17.12 -1.12
N THR A 166 -2.66 16.64 0.07
CA THR A 166 -2.98 17.50 1.21
C THR A 166 -1.91 18.58 1.28
N GLN A 167 -2.32 19.85 1.42
CA GLN A 167 -1.52 21.07 1.32
C GLN A 167 -0.28 21.11 2.25
N LEU A 168 0.75 20.33 1.93
CA LEU A 168 2.08 20.38 2.54
C LEU A 168 3.17 20.67 1.50
N ASP A 169 2.81 20.77 0.21
CA ASP A 169 3.76 20.99 -0.88
C ASP A 169 4.03 22.49 -1.18
N GLU A 170 3.32 23.43 -0.55
CA GLU A 170 3.45 24.88 -0.87
C GLU A 170 4.37 25.68 0.08
N GLU A 171 4.82 25.14 1.21
CA GLU A 171 5.72 25.86 2.14
C GLU A 171 7.21 25.48 2.02
N TRP A 172 7.58 24.53 1.16
CA TRP A 172 8.93 23.96 1.13
C TRP A 172 9.78 24.36 -0.09
N ASN A 173 9.66 25.62 -0.53
CA ASN A 173 10.51 26.19 -1.58
C ASN A 173 11.24 27.49 -1.18
N ASP A 174 11.18 27.90 0.09
CA ASP A 174 11.98 29.00 0.63
C ASP A 174 12.41 28.69 2.07
N ARG A 175 13.48 27.87 2.24
CA ARG A 175 14.40 27.88 3.39
C ARG A 175 15.57 26.92 3.22
#